data_AF-A0AAN4ZRA8-F1
#
_entry.id   AF-A0AAN4ZRA8-F1
#
_cell.length_a   1.000
_cell.length_b   1.000
_cell.length_c   1.000
_cell.angle_alpha   90.00
_cell.angle_beta   90.00
_cell.angle_gamma   90.00
#
_symmetry.space_group_name_H-M   'P 1'
#
loop_
_entity.id
_entity.type
_entity.pdbx_description
1 polymer ?
#
loop_
_entity_poly.entity_id
_entity_poly.type
_entity_poly.pdbx_seq_one_letter_code
_entity_poly.pdbx_strand_id
1 'polypeptide(L)'
;SLFSMSVATDEQVLRTFDEMEHRDIVHQVVFDAYGRRMATCSSDMHVCVWDREDSGMWMKTSSWKIHGGPVWRVAWAHPEFGQVLATSSNDRSVFVWEESTGMTPAKWTKKASFADSRTAVTDIKFAPNFLGLQLATANSAGIIRLYEAPDIIDLSQWSLLHELTPFYYRCSSISWSNAQGLRPLMVAGCDDADAKNQEKLAIYELNENVRKWVALPRVGMAEVRAVHDVAFSPAVSMLGHVVAVAAGDVHLYNLTVRNAPSARPAQPTSYMVQKIAVLSDGYKTWRLSWNVTGNAITLCTAQGAIRVWKSMYLDEWKLVSTTIPSERKDAKKKLATEAKAVAPLHNPSVYY
;
A
#
# COMPACT_ATOMS: atom_id res chain seq x y z
N SER A 1 -7.62 0.14 45.38
CA SER A 1 -6.71 0.93 44.53
C SER A 1 -7.21 0.84 43.11
N LEU A 2 -7.93 1.87 42.67
CA LEU A 2 -8.65 1.93 41.41
C LEU A 2 -7.65 2.20 40.27
N PHE A 3 -7.55 1.27 39.32
CA PHE A 3 -6.94 1.51 38.01
C PHE A 3 -7.86 2.44 37.22
N SER A 4 -7.44 3.67 37.00
CA SER A 4 -8.12 4.58 36.08
C SER A 4 -7.82 4.15 34.65
N MET A 5 -8.84 3.57 34.02
CA MET A 5 -8.93 3.41 32.58
C MET A 5 -9.10 4.81 31.98
N SER A 6 -8.00 5.45 31.57
CA SER A 6 -8.08 6.63 30.71
C SER A 6 -8.52 6.15 29.34
N VAL A 7 -9.84 6.17 29.13
CA VAL A 7 -10.41 6.31 27.80
C VAL A 7 -9.83 7.62 27.28
N ALA A 8 -8.89 7.54 26.34
CA ALA A 8 -8.41 8.70 25.61
C ALA A 8 -9.56 9.23 24.73
N THR A 9 -10.52 9.91 25.35
CA THR A 9 -11.36 10.91 24.71
C THR A 9 -10.49 12.14 24.53
N ASP A 10 -9.53 12.06 23.61
CA ASP A 10 -8.91 13.24 23.06
C ASP A 10 -9.32 13.24 21.59
N GLU A 11 -10.47 13.88 21.32
CA GLU A 11 -10.72 14.46 20.00
C GLU A 11 -9.65 15.54 19.78
N GLN A 12 -8.40 15.12 19.58
CA GLN A 12 -7.46 15.93 18.84
C GLN A 12 -8.12 16.10 17.48
N VAL A 13 -8.70 17.28 17.29
CA VAL A 13 -9.14 17.77 15.99
C VAL A 13 -7.99 17.51 15.04
N LEU A 14 -8.07 16.44 14.27
CA LEU A 14 -7.18 16.18 13.15
C LEU A 14 -7.36 17.39 12.25
N ARG A 15 -6.44 18.34 12.33
CA ARG A 15 -6.44 19.48 11.43
C ARG A 15 -6.30 18.91 10.03
N THR A 16 -7.31 19.14 9.20
CA THR A 16 -7.16 18.97 7.76
C THR A 16 -5.96 19.82 7.34
N PHE A 17 -5.00 19.23 6.64
CA PHE A 17 -3.92 20.00 6.02
C PHE A 17 -4.53 20.83 4.88
N ASP A 18 -5.15 21.97 5.21
CA ASP A 18 -5.68 22.90 4.20
C ASP A 18 -4.58 23.46 3.29
N GLU A 19 -3.31 23.25 3.66
CA GLU A 19 -2.13 23.65 2.91
C GLU A 19 -1.21 22.46 2.60
N MET A 20 -1.74 21.36 2.04
CA MET A 20 -0.87 20.57 1.18
C MET A 20 -0.52 21.46 -0.01
N GLU A 21 0.71 21.99 -0.05
CA GLU A 21 1.19 22.86 -1.16
C GLU A 21 1.15 22.20 -2.55
N HIS A 22 0.71 20.95 -2.64
CA HIS A 22 0.50 20.28 -3.91
C HIS A 22 -0.59 21.01 -4.71
N ARG A 23 -0.27 21.31 -5.96
CA ARG A 23 -1.17 22.05 -6.86
C ARG A 23 -2.21 21.18 -7.54
N ASP A 24 -2.09 19.87 -7.37
CA ASP A 24 -2.91 18.85 -8.01
C ASP A 24 -3.07 17.64 -7.08
N ILE A 25 -3.85 16.65 -7.52
CA ILE A 25 -4.23 15.46 -6.76
C ILE A 25 -3.02 14.72 -6.17
N VAL A 26 -3.10 14.44 -4.87
CA VAL A 26 -2.12 13.61 -4.17
C VAL A 26 -2.45 12.14 -4.39
N HIS A 27 -1.50 11.37 -4.90
CA HIS A 27 -1.69 9.96 -5.23
C HIS A 27 -1.35 9.01 -4.10
N GLN A 28 -0.33 9.35 -3.30
CA GLN A 28 0.12 8.53 -2.18
C GLN A 28 0.76 9.37 -1.09
N VAL A 29 0.57 8.89 0.14
CA VAL A 29 1.27 9.33 1.35
C VAL A 29 1.91 8.10 1.98
N VAL A 30 3.18 8.17 2.33
CA VAL A 30 3.91 7.07 2.97
C VAL A 30 4.73 7.59 4.13
N PHE A 31 4.62 6.92 5.26
CA PHE A 31 5.43 7.20 6.44
C PHE A 31 6.76 6.44 6.37
N ASP A 32 7.79 7.04 6.96
CA ASP A 32 9.03 6.34 7.28
C ASP A 32 8.79 5.25 8.35
N ALA A 33 9.72 4.31 8.49
CA ALA A 33 9.65 3.18 9.42
C ALA A 33 9.38 3.61 10.88
N TYR A 34 9.86 4.79 11.27
CA TYR A 34 9.66 5.35 12.61
C TYR A 34 8.38 6.19 12.77
N GLY A 35 7.64 6.46 11.68
CA GLY A 35 6.43 7.28 11.71
C GLY A 35 6.66 8.77 12.05
N ARG A 36 7.91 9.24 12.06
CA ARG A 36 8.28 10.64 12.30
C ARG A 36 8.37 11.48 11.02
N ARG A 37 8.48 10.81 9.87
CA ARG A 37 8.57 11.46 8.56
C ARG A 37 7.46 10.94 7.66
N MET A 38 6.98 11.78 6.75
CA MET A 38 6.08 11.38 5.68
C MET A 38 6.54 11.94 4.35
N ALA A 39 6.35 11.17 3.29
CA ALA A 39 6.53 11.61 1.91
C ALA A 39 5.17 11.62 1.21
N THR A 40 4.92 12.66 0.43
CA THR A 40 3.70 12.83 -0.36
C THR A 40 4.07 12.99 -1.84
N CYS A 41 3.29 12.39 -2.73
CA CYS A 41 3.49 12.49 -4.17
C CYS A 41 2.20 12.88 -4.90
N SER A 42 2.30 13.71 -5.93
CA SER A 42 1.16 14.30 -6.62
C SER A 42 1.30 14.30 -8.15
N SER A 43 0.16 14.52 -8.82
CA SER A 43 0.08 14.81 -10.26
C SER A 43 0.85 16.07 -10.67
N ASP A 44 1.12 16.98 -9.73
CA ASP A 44 1.88 18.21 -9.97
C ASP A 44 3.39 17.97 -10.26
N MET A 45 3.81 16.70 -10.33
CA MET A 45 5.18 16.24 -10.60
C MET A 45 6.16 16.47 -9.44
N HIS A 46 5.66 16.85 -8.26
CA HIS A 46 6.46 17.11 -7.07
C HIS A 46 6.33 15.99 -6.04
N VAL A 47 7.38 15.86 -5.23
CA VAL A 47 7.34 15.15 -3.96
C VAL A 47 7.66 16.13 -2.85
N CYS A 48 6.88 16.05 -1.77
CA CYS A 48 7.16 16.78 -0.54
C CYS A 48 7.52 15.79 0.56
N VAL A 49 8.52 16.14 1.36
CA VAL A 49 8.88 15.42 2.58
C VAL A 49 8.60 16.30 3.78
N TRP A 50 8.00 15.71 4.79
CA TRP A 50 7.53 16.38 5.98
C TRP A 50 8.06 15.67 7.21
N ASP A 51 8.50 16.46 8.17
CA ASP A 51 8.96 16.00 9.47
C ASP A 51 7.92 16.33 10.54
N ARG A 52 7.72 15.42 11.48
CA ARG A 52 6.86 15.61 12.63
C ARG A 52 7.67 16.18 13.79
N GLU A 53 7.28 17.36 14.24
CA GLU A 53 7.81 17.96 15.46
C GLU A 53 7.30 17.24 16.72
N ASP A 54 8.01 17.41 17.84
CA ASP A 54 7.59 16.89 19.15
C ASP A 54 6.25 17.47 19.61
N SER A 55 5.88 18.67 19.11
CA SER A 55 4.57 19.30 19.28
C SER A 55 3.42 18.52 18.63
N GLY A 56 3.74 17.55 17.77
CA GLY A 56 2.81 16.81 16.94
C GLY A 56 2.47 17.50 15.61
N MET A 57 2.98 18.71 15.36
CA MET A 57 2.81 19.42 14.09
C MET A 57 3.69 18.83 13.01
N TRP A 58 3.17 18.76 11.78
CA TRP A 58 3.96 18.37 10.61
C TRP A 58 4.47 19.61 9.89
N MET A 59 5.77 19.63 9.64
CA MET A 59 6.47 20.72 8.96
C MET A 59 7.03 20.22 7.64
N LYS A 60 6.89 21.05 6.61
CA LYS A 60 7.43 20.73 5.29
C LYS A 60 8.94 20.96 5.28
N THR A 61 9.71 19.90 5.17
CA THR A 61 11.18 19.99 5.19
C THR A 61 11.73 20.24 3.78
N SER A 62 11.13 19.62 2.76
CA SER A 62 11.61 19.74 1.38
C SER A 62 10.50 19.51 0.35
N SER A 63 10.62 20.17 -0.79
CA SER A 63 9.77 19.97 -1.96
C SER A 63 10.49 20.34 -3.22
N TRP A 64 10.45 19.43 -4.18
CA TRP A 64 11.11 19.62 -5.45
C TRP A 64 10.37 18.86 -6.56
N LYS A 65 10.53 19.37 -7.79
CA LYS A 65 10.02 18.69 -8.98
C LYS A 65 10.93 17.51 -9.29
N ILE A 66 10.36 16.32 -9.36
CA ILE A 66 11.13 15.08 -9.55
C ILE A 66 11.00 14.49 -10.94
N HIS A 67 9.81 14.55 -11.54
CA HIS A 67 9.48 13.84 -12.79
C HIS A 67 8.97 14.79 -13.88
N GLY A 68 8.90 14.29 -15.11
CA GLY A 68 8.29 14.98 -16.25
C GLY A 68 6.77 14.77 -16.35
N GLY A 69 6.22 13.87 -15.53
CA GLY A 69 4.80 13.53 -15.47
C GLY A 69 4.31 13.22 -14.05
N PRO A 70 3.00 12.95 -13.87
CA PRO A 70 2.38 12.63 -12.58
C PRO A 70 3.12 11.55 -11.79
N VAL A 71 3.33 11.78 -10.49
CA VAL A 71 4.05 10.84 -9.61
C VAL A 71 3.06 9.91 -8.92
N TRP A 72 3.04 8.64 -9.32
CA TRP A 72 2.03 7.68 -8.85
C TRP A 72 2.32 7.12 -7.47
N ARG A 73 3.58 6.76 -7.20
CA ARG A 73 3.99 6.18 -5.91
C ARG A 73 5.30 6.74 -5.40
N VAL A 74 5.41 6.70 -4.08
CA VAL A 74 6.63 6.91 -3.31
C VAL A 74 6.83 5.74 -2.34
N ALA A 75 8.08 5.37 -2.07
CA ALA A 75 8.42 4.35 -1.09
C ALA A 75 9.69 4.76 -0.34
N TRP A 76 9.70 4.53 0.98
CA TRP A 76 10.89 4.64 1.82
C TRP A 76 11.65 3.31 1.83
N ALA A 77 12.98 3.38 1.73
CA ALA A 77 13.82 2.24 2.00
C ALA A 77 13.86 1.94 3.50
N HIS A 78 14.34 0.76 3.87
CA HIS A 78 14.58 0.46 5.27
C HIS A 78 15.66 1.39 5.84
N PRO A 79 15.52 1.92 7.08
CA PRO A 79 16.46 2.90 7.65
C PRO A 79 17.92 2.44 7.74
N GLU A 80 18.15 1.12 7.72
CA GLU A 80 19.50 0.51 7.67
C GLU A 80 20.30 0.92 6.43
N PHE A 81 19.62 1.28 5.34
CA PHE A 81 20.23 1.75 4.10
C PHE A 81 20.31 3.29 4.01
N GLY A 82 19.98 3.99 5.11
CA GLY A 82 19.92 5.45 5.15
C GLY A 82 18.56 6.02 4.73
N GLN A 83 18.53 7.34 4.53
CA GLN A 83 17.32 8.08 4.17
C GLN A 83 17.14 8.08 2.64
N VAL A 84 16.62 6.96 2.13
CA VAL A 84 16.46 6.71 0.70
C VAL A 84 14.98 6.65 0.32
N LEU A 85 14.64 7.35 -0.77
CA LEU A 85 13.30 7.41 -1.34
C LEU A 85 13.31 6.91 -2.78
N ALA A 86 12.32 6.11 -3.16
CA ALA A 86 12.05 5.75 -4.55
C ALA A 86 10.72 6.35 -5.01
N THR A 87 10.69 6.84 -6.25
CA THR A 87 9.52 7.50 -6.84
C THR A 87 9.21 6.92 -8.22
N SER A 88 7.92 6.68 -8.52
CA SER A 88 7.44 6.26 -9.84
C SER A 88 6.61 7.34 -10.48
N SER A 89 6.67 7.41 -11.80
CA SER A 89 5.85 8.33 -12.56
C SER A 89 5.19 7.69 -13.78
N ASN A 90 4.14 8.38 -14.24
CA ASN A 90 3.52 8.16 -15.53
C ASN A 90 4.48 8.37 -16.71
N ASP A 91 5.57 9.12 -16.50
CA ASP A 91 6.63 9.35 -17.49
C ASP A 91 7.51 8.11 -17.76
N ARG A 92 7.18 6.98 -17.13
CA ARG A 92 7.81 5.66 -17.27
C ARG A 92 9.16 5.54 -16.55
N SER A 93 9.58 6.60 -15.87
CA SER A 93 10.82 6.59 -15.10
C SER A 93 10.58 6.27 -13.63
N VAL A 94 11.61 5.71 -13.01
CA VAL A 94 11.71 5.54 -11.57
C VAL A 94 13.01 6.18 -11.10
N PHE A 95 12.94 7.02 -10.08
CA PHE A 95 14.10 7.70 -9.52
C PHE A 95 14.34 7.26 -8.08
N VAL A 96 15.62 7.13 -7.71
CA VAL A 96 16.07 6.90 -6.34
C VAL A 96 16.76 8.16 -5.85
N TRP A 97 16.38 8.60 -4.66
CA TRP A 97 16.82 9.82 -4.02
C TRP A 97 17.45 9.51 -2.67
N GLU A 98 18.52 10.21 -2.34
CA GLU A 98 19.15 10.18 -1.02
C GLU A 98 19.12 11.57 -0.41
N GLU A 99 18.75 11.65 0.86
CA GLU A 99 18.85 12.87 1.67
C GLU A 99 20.29 13.07 2.16
N SER A 100 20.87 14.23 1.91
CA SER A 100 22.16 14.61 2.48
C SER A 100 21.98 14.99 3.95
N THR A 101 22.42 14.12 4.86
CA THR A 101 22.39 14.37 6.31
C THR A 101 23.24 15.59 6.67
N GLY A 102 22.69 16.50 7.50
CA GLY A 102 23.43 17.63 8.06
C GLY A 102 23.26 18.98 7.35
N MET A 103 22.46 19.04 6.27
CA MET A 103 22.03 20.30 5.67
C MET A 103 20.62 20.67 6.12
N THR A 104 20.41 21.92 6.52
CA THR A 104 19.08 22.51 6.78
C THR A 104 18.86 23.67 5.78
N PRO A 105 17.90 23.57 4.85
CA PRO A 105 16.92 22.48 4.68
C PRO A 105 17.54 21.19 4.13
N ALA A 106 16.88 20.07 4.41
CA ALA A 106 17.26 18.76 3.89
C ALA A 106 17.34 18.79 2.37
N LYS A 107 18.50 18.43 1.82
CA LYS A 107 18.74 18.40 0.38
C LYS A 107 18.63 16.97 -0.12
N TRP A 108 17.72 16.74 -1.05
CA TRP A 108 17.57 15.46 -1.74
C TRP A 108 18.35 15.47 -3.05
N THR A 109 19.12 14.41 -3.27
CA THR A 109 19.95 14.24 -4.47
C THR A 109 19.52 12.98 -5.20
N LYS A 110 19.35 13.08 -6.53
CA LYS A 110 19.03 11.92 -7.36
C LYS A 110 20.27 11.05 -7.49
N LYS A 111 20.17 9.80 -7.09
CA LYS A 111 21.26 8.81 -7.16
C LYS A 111 21.13 7.91 -8.38
N ALA A 112 19.94 7.39 -8.62
CA ALA A 112 19.69 6.48 -9.73
C ALA A 112 18.44 6.89 -10.53
N SER A 113 18.43 6.44 -11.79
CA SER A 113 17.35 6.69 -12.72
C SER A 113 17.12 5.48 -13.61
N PHE A 114 15.98 4.83 -13.43
CA PHE A 114 15.54 3.69 -14.25
C PHE A 114 14.57 4.19 -15.32
N ALA A 115 14.89 3.94 -16.59
CA ALA A 115 14.07 4.29 -17.74
C ALA A 115 13.77 3.09 -18.64
N ASP A 116 13.91 1.87 -18.12
CA ASP A 116 13.74 0.62 -18.87
C ASP A 116 12.28 0.31 -19.20
N SER A 117 11.34 0.93 -18.47
CA SER A 117 9.92 0.75 -18.69
C SER A 117 9.42 1.48 -19.93
N ARG A 118 8.73 0.75 -20.81
CA ARG A 118 8.07 1.32 -22.00
C ARG A 118 6.69 1.92 -21.72
N THR A 119 6.13 1.64 -20.55
CA THR A 119 4.82 2.11 -20.09
C THR A 119 4.93 2.72 -18.70
N ALA A 120 3.88 3.42 -18.27
CA ALA A 120 3.83 4.03 -16.95
C ALA A 120 4.11 3.02 -15.83
N VAL A 121 4.82 3.46 -14.80
CA VAL A 121 5.11 2.66 -13.60
C VAL A 121 4.01 2.93 -12.58
N THR A 122 3.31 1.88 -12.16
CA THR A 122 2.06 1.92 -11.39
C THR A 122 2.28 1.65 -9.91
N ASP A 123 3.26 0.80 -9.58
CA ASP A 123 3.66 0.55 -8.20
C ASP A 123 5.18 0.43 -8.01
N ILE A 124 5.64 0.78 -6.82
CA ILE A 124 7.01 0.60 -6.34
C ILE A 124 6.98 0.16 -4.88
N LYS A 125 7.81 -0.83 -4.54
CA LYS A 125 8.06 -1.25 -3.15
C LYS A 125 9.51 -1.67 -2.94
N PHE A 126 10.16 -1.12 -1.92
CA PHE A 126 11.41 -1.68 -1.43
C PHE A 126 11.18 -3.06 -0.81
N ALA A 127 12.13 -3.95 -1.04
CA ALA A 127 12.14 -5.26 -0.41
C ALA A 127 12.45 -5.15 1.10
N PRO A 128 12.08 -6.17 1.90
CA PRO A 128 12.52 -6.28 3.27
C PRO A 128 14.05 -6.23 3.40
N ASN A 129 14.55 -5.68 4.51
CA ASN A 129 15.98 -5.45 4.72
C ASN A 129 16.84 -6.72 4.64
N PHE A 130 16.30 -7.88 5.02
CA PHE A 130 17.02 -9.15 4.95
C PHE A 130 17.33 -9.62 3.52
N LEU A 131 16.69 -9.05 2.49
CA LEU A 131 17.02 -9.30 1.07
C LEU A 131 18.08 -8.33 0.53
N GLY A 132 18.55 -7.39 1.34
CA GLY A 132 19.38 -6.27 0.89
C GLY A 132 18.54 -5.15 0.27
N LEU A 133 19.24 -4.16 -0.30
CA LEU A 133 18.60 -3.00 -0.92
C LEU A 133 18.07 -3.37 -2.32
N GLN A 134 16.84 -3.88 -2.33
CA GLN A 134 16.14 -4.24 -3.57
C GLN A 134 14.87 -3.43 -3.76
N LEU A 135 14.53 -3.16 -5.02
CA LEU A 135 13.38 -2.37 -5.43
C LEU A 135 12.54 -3.15 -6.45
N ALA A 136 11.28 -3.43 -6.13
CA ALA A 136 10.31 -3.90 -7.10
C ALA A 136 9.58 -2.71 -7.74
N THR A 137 9.41 -2.79 -9.05
CA THR A 137 8.61 -1.84 -9.83
C THR A 137 7.60 -2.60 -10.68
N ALA A 138 6.35 -2.16 -10.69
CA ALA A 138 5.27 -2.68 -11.54
C ALA A 138 4.90 -1.64 -12.59
N ASN A 139 4.53 -2.10 -13.79
CA ASN A 139 4.10 -1.21 -14.86
C ASN A 139 2.70 -1.53 -15.39
N SER A 140 2.18 -0.61 -16.21
CA SER A 140 0.89 -0.76 -16.87
C SER A 140 0.84 -1.85 -17.95
N ALA A 141 1.97 -2.42 -18.35
CA ALA A 141 2.04 -3.56 -19.26
C ALA A 141 2.04 -4.92 -18.54
N GLY A 142 1.96 -4.94 -17.20
CA GLY A 142 1.94 -6.19 -16.43
C GLY A 142 3.31 -6.78 -16.14
N ILE A 143 4.39 -6.04 -16.41
CA ILE A 143 5.77 -6.44 -16.15
C ILE A 143 6.21 -5.91 -14.80
N ILE A 144 6.87 -6.76 -14.03
CA ILE A 144 7.53 -6.44 -12.77
C ILE A 144 9.03 -6.50 -12.98
N ARG A 145 9.74 -5.45 -12.60
CA ARG A 145 11.20 -5.42 -12.60
C ARG A 145 11.74 -5.29 -11.18
N LEU A 146 12.72 -6.12 -10.89
CA LEU A 146 13.44 -6.13 -9.62
C LEU A 146 14.85 -5.59 -9.84
N TYR A 147 15.18 -4.52 -9.12
CA TYR A 147 16.51 -3.93 -9.13
C TYR A 147 17.19 -4.18 -7.79
N GLU A 148 18.50 -4.34 -7.79
CA GLU A 148 19.33 -4.44 -6.60
C GLU A 148 20.48 -3.44 -6.66
N ALA A 149 20.69 -2.73 -5.56
CA ALA A 149 21.90 -1.97 -5.33
C ALA A 149 22.95 -2.89 -4.69
N PRO A 150 24.01 -3.29 -5.43
CA PRO A 150 25.05 -4.16 -4.88
C PRO A 150 25.88 -3.46 -3.81
N ASP A 151 25.99 -2.13 -3.89
CA ASP A 151 26.65 -1.29 -2.91
C ASP A 151 25.63 -0.35 -2.26
N ILE A 152 25.57 -0.38 -0.93
CA ILE A 152 24.68 0.46 -0.13
C ILE A 152 25.28 1.87 0.03
N ILE A 153 26.61 1.99 -0.08
CA ILE A 153 27.33 3.26 0.04
C ILE A 153 27.19 4.06 -1.25
N ASP A 154 27.36 3.41 -2.40
CA ASP A 154 27.15 4.02 -3.72
C ASP A 154 25.79 3.66 -4.32
N LEU A 155 24.77 4.40 -3.90
CA LEU A 155 23.39 4.28 -4.40
C LEU A 155 23.21 4.67 -5.87
N SER A 156 24.27 5.09 -6.58
CA SER A 156 24.17 5.38 -8.01
C SER A 156 24.14 4.11 -8.87
N GLN A 157 24.70 3.01 -8.35
CA GLN A 157 24.78 1.75 -9.06
C GLN A 157 23.63 0.83 -8.70
N TRP A 158 22.83 0.48 -9.70
CA TRP A 158 21.73 -0.45 -9.57
C TRP A 158 21.73 -1.40 -10.75
N SER A 159 21.51 -2.68 -10.47
CA SER A 159 21.45 -3.73 -11.48
C SER A 159 20.01 -4.28 -11.57
N LEU A 160 19.56 -4.55 -12.80
CA LEU A 160 18.31 -5.27 -13.02
C LEU A 160 18.55 -6.76 -12.75
N LEU A 161 17.92 -7.30 -11.71
CA LEU A 161 18.02 -8.71 -11.36
C LEU A 161 17.08 -9.58 -12.18
N HIS A 162 15.79 -9.21 -12.20
CA HIS A 162 14.75 -10.02 -12.81
C HIS A 162 13.72 -9.15 -13.50
N GLU A 163 13.28 -9.62 -14.67
CA GLU A 163 12.08 -9.15 -15.35
C GLU A 163 11.04 -10.27 -15.32
N LEU A 164 9.92 -10.03 -14.64
CA LEU A 164 8.82 -10.96 -14.47
C LEU A 164 7.61 -10.46 -15.25
N THR A 165 6.90 -11.35 -15.94
CA THR A 165 5.72 -11.00 -16.73
C THR A 165 4.49 -11.75 -16.20
N PRO A 166 4.01 -11.42 -14.98
CA PRO A 166 2.84 -12.10 -14.40
C PRO A 166 1.55 -11.89 -15.19
N PHE A 167 1.39 -10.72 -15.80
CA PHE A 167 0.13 -10.31 -16.42
C PHE A 167 0.37 -9.81 -17.84
N TYR A 168 -0.63 -10.00 -18.71
CA TYR A 168 -0.67 -9.36 -20.02
C TYR A 168 -1.21 -7.92 -19.96
N TYR A 169 -1.84 -7.58 -18.85
CA TYR A 169 -2.49 -6.30 -18.58
C TYR A 169 -1.87 -5.62 -17.36
N ARG A 170 -2.37 -4.44 -17.02
CA ARG A 170 -1.84 -3.57 -15.96
C ARG A 170 -1.62 -4.31 -14.64
N CYS A 171 -0.40 -4.24 -14.12
CA CYS A 171 -0.10 -4.60 -12.74
C CYS A 171 -0.48 -3.40 -11.84
N SER A 172 -1.34 -3.61 -10.86
CA SER A 172 -1.91 -2.53 -10.03
C SER A 172 -1.15 -2.29 -8.75
N SER A 173 -0.70 -3.36 -8.09
CA SER A 173 -0.04 -3.30 -6.78
C SER A 173 0.92 -4.47 -6.58
N ILE A 174 1.98 -4.22 -5.82
CA ILE A 174 2.98 -5.21 -5.39
C ILE A 174 3.06 -5.17 -3.86
N SER A 175 3.28 -6.32 -3.24
CA SER A 175 3.67 -6.40 -1.83
C SER A 175 4.67 -7.52 -1.58
N TRP A 176 5.64 -7.24 -0.71
CA TRP A 176 6.61 -8.21 -0.22
C TRP A 176 6.15 -8.82 1.09
N SER A 177 6.47 -10.10 1.31
CA SER A 177 6.27 -10.72 2.61
C SER A 177 7.42 -10.36 3.54
N ASN A 178 7.07 -9.88 4.74
CA ASN A 178 8.04 -9.54 5.79
C ASN A 178 8.26 -10.73 6.76
N ALA A 179 7.83 -11.93 6.38
CA ALA A 179 7.90 -13.09 7.27
C ALA A 179 9.34 -13.58 7.43
N GLN A 180 9.94 -13.26 8.58
CA GLN A 180 11.28 -13.77 8.93
C GLN A 180 11.23 -15.27 9.20
N GLY A 181 12.20 -16.02 8.66
CA GLY A 181 12.32 -17.47 8.85
C GLY A 181 11.49 -18.32 7.89
N LEU A 182 10.65 -17.70 7.05
CA LEU A 182 10.00 -18.35 5.91
C LEU A 182 10.68 -17.93 4.61
N ARG A 183 10.45 -18.70 3.54
CA ARG A 183 10.97 -18.31 2.22
C ARG A 183 10.34 -16.99 1.77
N PRO A 184 11.12 -16.07 1.19
CA PRO A 184 10.61 -14.76 0.79
C PRO A 184 9.55 -14.92 -0.31
N LEU A 185 8.39 -14.30 -0.08
CA LEU A 185 7.30 -14.25 -1.05
C LEU A 185 7.07 -12.81 -1.53
N MET A 186 6.63 -12.70 -2.77
CA MET A 186 6.13 -11.47 -3.37
C MET A 186 4.77 -11.74 -4.01
N VAL A 187 3.83 -10.82 -3.84
CA VAL A 187 2.51 -10.89 -4.46
C VAL A 187 2.31 -9.68 -5.34
N ALA A 188 1.68 -9.89 -6.49
CA ALA A 188 1.30 -8.86 -7.43
C ALA A 188 -0.17 -9.01 -7.81
N GLY A 189 -0.86 -7.88 -7.97
CA GLY A 189 -2.27 -7.82 -8.39
C GLY A 189 -2.44 -7.16 -9.75
N CYS A 190 -3.52 -7.52 -10.45
CA CYS A 190 -3.96 -6.91 -11.71
C CYS A 190 -5.36 -6.30 -11.54
N ASP A 191 -5.53 -5.03 -11.92
CA ASP A 191 -6.80 -4.31 -11.81
C ASP A 191 -7.71 -4.46 -13.04
N ASP A 192 -7.33 -5.30 -14.01
CA ASP A 192 -8.10 -5.45 -15.23
C ASP A 192 -9.38 -6.27 -15.01
N ALA A 193 -10.52 -5.67 -15.37
CA ALA A 193 -11.82 -6.31 -15.29
C ALA A 193 -12.02 -7.33 -16.43
N ASP A 194 -11.45 -7.05 -17.60
CA ASP A 194 -11.68 -7.77 -18.86
C ASP A 194 -10.81 -9.02 -19.02
N ALA A 195 -9.85 -9.22 -18.12
CA ALA A 195 -9.05 -10.43 -17.98
C ALA A 195 -9.88 -11.64 -17.46
N LYS A 196 -11.00 -11.98 -18.12
CA LYS A 196 -12.01 -12.95 -17.66
C LYS A 196 -11.50 -14.39 -17.53
N ASN A 197 -10.36 -14.71 -18.13
CA ASN A 197 -9.74 -16.05 -18.11
C ASN A 197 -8.28 -16.06 -17.60
N GLN A 198 -7.79 -14.94 -17.05
CA GLN A 198 -6.42 -14.84 -16.56
C GLN A 198 -6.39 -14.71 -15.04
N GLU A 199 -5.30 -15.16 -14.45
CA GLU A 199 -5.02 -14.95 -13.03
C GLU A 199 -4.83 -13.46 -12.78
N LYS A 200 -5.60 -12.91 -11.83
CA LYS A 200 -5.52 -11.51 -11.43
C LYS A 200 -4.59 -11.27 -10.23
N LEU A 201 -4.03 -12.36 -9.71
CA LEU A 201 -3.08 -12.37 -8.62
C LEU A 201 -1.96 -13.34 -8.99
N ALA A 202 -0.72 -12.91 -8.84
CA ALA A 202 0.47 -13.74 -9.04
C ALA A 202 1.31 -13.72 -7.76
N ILE A 203 1.78 -14.88 -7.32
CA ILE A 203 2.68 -14.99 -6.17
C ILE A 203 3.99 -15.62 -6.65
N TYR A 204 5.09 -15.02 -6.24
CA TYR A 204 6.44 -15.48 -6.53
C TYR A 204 7.15 -15.85 -5.23
N GLU A 205 7.94 -16.92 -5.30
CA GLU A 205 8.83 -17.37 -4.23
C GLU A 205 10.28 -17.17 -4.68
N LEU A 206 11.12 -16.66 -3.80
CA LEU A 206 12.56 -16.61 -4.05
C LEU A 206 13.17 -17.99 -3.86
N ASN A 207 13.69 -18.57 -4.94
CA ASN A 207 14.53 -19.75 -4.85
C ASN A 207 15.95 -19.31 -4.48
N GLU A 208 16.33 -19.45 -3.22
CA GLU A 208 17.64 -19.01 -2.69
C GLU A 208 18.82 -19.69 -3.36
N ASN A 209 18.68 -20.95 -3.81
CA ASN A 209 19.76 -21.70 -4.46
C ASN A 209 20.13 -21.10 -5.82
N VAL A 210 19.13 -20.63 -6.57
CA VAL A 210 19.28 -20.11 -7.93
C VAL A 210 19.22 -18.56 -7.93
N ARG A 211 18.93 -17.95 -6.79
CA ARG A 211 18.63 -16.51 -6.63
C ARG A 211 17.63 -15.99 -7.67
N LYS A 212 16.61 -16.79 -7.95
CA LYS A 212 15.59 -16.50 -8.97
C LYS A 212 14.20 -16.55 -8.37
N TRP A 213 13.37 -15.58 -8.73
CA TRP A 213 11.96 -15.56 -8.39
C TRP A 213 11.21 -16.53 -9.29
N VAL A 214 10.51 -17.48 -8.68
CA VAL A 214 9.74 -18.52 -9.35
C VAL A 214 8.27 -18.31 -9.06
N ALA A 215 7.44 -18.27 -10.10
CA ALA A 215 6.00 -18.16 -9.93
C ALA A 215 5.45 -19.42 -9.27
N LEU A 216 4.63 -19.24 -8.22
CA LEU A 216 3.88 -20.33 -7.62
C LEU A 216 2.74 -20.75 -8.56
N PRO A 217 2.54 -22.05 -8.80
CA PRO A 217 1.44 -22.52 -9.64
C PRO A 217 0.10 -22.19 -8.97
N ARG A 218 -0.84 -21.63 -9.75
CA ARG A 218 -2.26 -21.34 -9.43
C ARG A 218 -2.61 -21.55 -7.97
N VAL A 219 -2.21 -20.58 -7.16
CA VAL A 219 -2.59 -20.49 -5.76
C VAL A 219 -4.10 -20.27 -5.78
N GLY A 220 -4.90 -21.29 -5.43
CA GLY A 220 -6.35 -21.38 -5.63
C GLY A 220 -7.21 -20.35 -4.87
N MET A 221 -6.85 -19.07 -4.95
CA MET A 221 -7.63 -17.94 -4.49
C MET A 221 -8.78 -17.73 -5.46
N ALA A 222 -9.97 -18.20 -5.07
CA ALA A 222 -11.19 -18.20 -5.89
C ALA A 222 -11.51 -16.81 -6.48
N GLU A 223 -12.06 -16.82 -7.69
CA GLU A 223 -12.55 -15.70 -8.54
C GLU A 223 -12.36 -14.29 -7.95
N VAL A 224 -11.09 -13.89 -7.88
CA VAL A 224 -10.74 -12.52 -7.50
C VAL A 224 -11.14 -11.63 -8.67
N ARG A 225 -11.90 -10.56 -8.39
CA ARG A 225 -12.24 -9.52 -9.38
C ARG A 225 -10.99 -8.70 -9.71
N ALA A 226 -11.17 -7.55 -10.36
CA ALA A 226 -10.10 -6.56 -10.52
C ALA A 226 -9.45 -6.24 -9.16
N VAL A 227 -8.15 -6.49 -9.02
CA VAL A 227 -7.38 -6.27 -7.79
C VAL A 227 -6.82 -4.86 -7.80
N HIS A 228 -7.23 -4.03 -6.83
CA HIS A 228 -6.77 -2.64 -6.74
C HIS A 228 -5.56 -2.46 -5.84
N ASP A 229 -5.47 -3.27 -4.79
CA ASP A 229 -4.35 -3.24 -3.87
C ASP A 229 -4.11 -4.60 -3.24
N VAL A 230 -2.86 -4.89 -2.90
CA VAL A 230 -2.43 -6.12 -2.23
C VAL A 230 -1.44 -5.76 -1.14
N ALA A 231 -1.54 -6.43 0.01
CA ALA A 231 -0.61 -6.21 1.11
C ALA A 231 -0.43 -7.48 1.93
N PHE A 232 0.80 -7.96 2.07
CA PHE A 232 1.15 -8.94 3.10
C PHE A 232 1.03 -8.31 4.48
N SER A 233 0.60 -9.12 5.44
CA SER A 233 0.66 -8.77 6.85
C SER A 233 2.13 -8.69 7.28
N PRO A 234 2.52 -7.65 8.03
CA PRO A 234 3.86 -7.54 8.59
C PRO A 234 4.12 -8.56 9.71
N ALA A 235 3.06 -9.08 10.35
CA ALA A 235 3.21 -10.09 11.38
C ALA A 235 3.14 -11.50 10.80
N VAL A 236 4.07 -12.34 11.26
CA VAL A 236 4.06 -13.78 11.06
C VAL A 236 3.08 -14.35 12.07
N SER A 237 1.86 -14.66 11.64
CA SER A 237 1.11 -15.68 12.37
C SER A 237 1.96 -16.95 12.31
N MET A 238 2.13 -17.65 13.43
CA MET A 238 3.16 -18.69 13.64
C MET A 238 3.13 -19.88 12.65
N LEU A 239 2.27 -19.86 11.63
CA LEU A 239 2.07 -20.96 10.69
C LEU A 239 2.04 -20.54 9.20
N GLY A 240 2.25 -19.26 8.82
CA GLY A 240 2.24 -18.89 7.40
C GLY A 240 2.34 -17.41 7.05
N HIS A 241 2.15 -17.11 5.77
CA HIS A 241 2.09 -15.74 5.25
C HIS A 241 0.62 -15.30 5.10
N VAL A 242 0.22 -14.24 5.80
CA VAL A 242 -1.12 -13.67 5.64
C VAL A 242 -1.09 -12.57 4.58
N VAL A 243 -2.01 -12.59 3.63
CA VAL A 243 -2.14 -11.59 2.57
C VAL A 243 -3.56 -11.05 2.49
N ALA A 244 -3.69 -9.73 2.38
CA ALA A 244 -4.93 -9.04 2.06
C ALA A 244 -4.97 -8.66 0.59
N VAL A 245 -6.10 -8.91 -0.05
CA VAL A 245 -6.34 -8.61 -1.47
C VAL A 245 -7.61 -7.79 -1.59
N ALA A 246 -7.51 -6.56 -2.13
CA ALA A 246 -8.65 -5.68 -2.38
C ALA A 246 -9.15 -5.90 -3.81
N ALA A 247 -10.28 -6.59 -3.96
CA ALA A 247 -10.88 -6.93 -5.25
C ALA A 247 -12.37 -6.58 -5.31
N GLY A 248 -12.69 -5.32 -4.98
CA GLY A 248 -14.04 -4.92 -4.61
C GLY A 248 -14.20 -5.07 -3.10
N ASP A 249 -14.48 -6.29 -2.64
CA ASP A 249 -14.37 -6.66 -1.24
C ASP A 249 -12.90 -7.01 -0.89
N VAL A 250 -12.58 -7.06 0.39
CA VAL A 250 -11.22 -7.40 0.85
C VAL A 250 -11.20 -8.85 1.30
N HIS A 251 -10.37 -9.65 0.65
CA HIS A 251 -10.20 -11.06 0.98
C HIS A 251 -8.89 -11.25 1.75
N LEU A 252 -8.96 -11.97 2.86
CA LEU A 252 -7.79 -12.36 3.65
C LEU A 252 -7.48 -13.82 3.41
N TYR A 253 -6.23 -14.12 3.06
CA TYR A 253 -5.75 -15.47 2.83
C TYR A 253 -4.53 -15.76 3.72
N ASN A 254 -4.46 -16.98 4.24
CA ASN A 254 -3.28 -17.54 4.89
C ASN A 254 -2.61 -18.53 3.94
N LEU A 255 -1.31 -18.36 3.72
CA LEU A 255 -0.46 -19.21 2.90
C LEU A 255 0.45 -20.01 3.82
N THR A 256 0.14 -21.29 4.01
CA THR A 256 0.92 -22.19 4.86
C THR A 256 1.66 -23.21 3.99
N VAL A 257 2.84 -23.64 4.43
CA VAL A 257 3.62 -24.63 3.68
C VAL A 257 2.96 -26.01 3.84
N ARG A 258 2.56 -26.65 2.73
CA ARG A 258 1.80 -27.92 2.75
C ARG A 258 2.67 -29.12 3.12
N ASN A 259 3.89 -29.16 2.61
CA ASN A 259 4.86 -30.23 2.82
C ASN A 259 6.22 -29.61 3.13
N ALA A 260 7.04 -30.28 3.96
CA ALA A 260 8.45 -29.93 4.12
C ALA A 260 9.10 -29.75 2.73
N PRO A 261 9.98 -28.74 2.57
CA PRO A 261 10.51 -28.34 1.26
C PRO A 261 11.00 -29.58 0.51
N SER A 262 10.48 -29.77 -0.71
CA SER A 262 10.84 -30.94 -1.50
C SER A 262 12.37 -31.01 -1.63
N ALA A 263 12.96 -32.19 -1.51
CA ALA A 263 14.41 -32.39 -1.67
C ALA A 263 14.95 -31.98 -3.06
N ARG A 264 14.07 -31.55 -3.98
CA ARG A 264 14.42 -31.02 -5.29
C ARG A 264 14.56 -29.50 -5.20
N PRO A 265 15.78 -28.94 -5.31
CA PRO A 265 16.04 -27.52 -5.13
C PRO A 265 15.41 -26.62 -6.21
N ALA A 266 14.89 -27.17 -7.30
CA ALA A 266 14.37 -26.42 -8.44
C ALA A 266 12.84 -26.20 -8.43
N GLN A 267 12.07 -26.96 -7.65
CA GLN A 267 10.61 -26.84 -7.64
C GLN A 267 10.14 -25.86 -6.54
N PRO A 268 9.13 -25.01 -6.83
CA PRO A 268 8.57 -24.11 -5.83
C PRO A 268 7.93 -24.90 -4.70
N THR A 269 7.87 -24.28 -3.52
CA THR A 269 7.22 -24.84 -2.35
C THR A 269 5.72 -24.95 -2.62
N SER A 270 5.11 -26.06 -2.23
CA SER A 270 3.65 -26.20 -2.31
C SER A 270 3.00 -25.52 -1.11
N TYR A 271 2.23 -24.47 -1.37
CA TYR A 271 1.48 -23.75 -0.36
C TYR A 271 0.02 -24.24 -0.31
N MET A 272 -0.50 -24.39 0.90
CA MET A 272 -1.93 -24.50 1.16
C MET A 272 -2.49 -23.09 1.37
N VAL A 273 -3.62 -22.82 0.72
CA VAL A 273 -4.30 -21.52 0.75
C VAL A 273 -5.56 -21.67 1.55
N GLN A 274 -5.63 -20.97 2.68
CA GLN A 274 -6.83 -20.90 3.49
C GLN A 274 -7.41 -19.49 3.44
N LYS A 275 -8.67 -19.37 3.06
CA LYS A 275 -9.39 -18.10 3.15
C LYS A 275 -9.79 -17.87 4.61
N ILE A 276 -9.27 -16.81 5.21
CA ILE A 276 -9.50 -16.46 6.62
C ILE A 276 -10.83 -15.72 6.74
N ALA A 277 -10.99 -14.64 5.97
CA ALA A 277 -12.16 -13.76 6.07
C ALA A 277 -12.44 -13.03 4.75
N VAL A 278 -13.66 -12.51 4.64
CA VAL A 278 -14.06 -11.52 3.65
C VAL A 278 -14.55 -10.29 4.40
N LEU A 279 -13.86 -9.17 4.21
CA LEU A 279 -14.27 -7.87 4.74
C LEU A 279 -15.03 -7.16 3.63
N SER A 280 -16.36 -7.21 3.72
CA SER A 280 -17.27 -6.64 2.72
C SER A 280 -18.26 -5.71 3.39
N ASP A 281 -18.44 -4.54 2.80
CA ASP A 281 -19.43 -3.54 3.23
C ASP A 281 -20.23 -2.99 2.03
N GLY A 282 -20.23 -3.72 0.90
CA GLY A 282 -20.93 -3.34 -0.33
C GLY A 282 -20.26 -2.22 -1.15
N TYR A 283 -19.11 -1.71 -0.70
CA TYR A 283 -18.35 -0.68 -1.43
C TYR A 283 -16.98 -1.19 -1.83
N LYS A 284 -16.57 -0.80 -3.04
CA LYS A 284 -15.24 -1.09 -3.59
C LYS A 284 -14.14 -0.47 -2.74
N THR A 285 -13.16 -1.26 -2.33
CA THR A 285 -11.93 -0.79 -1.65
C THR A 285 -10.83 -0.50 -2.67
N TRP A 286 -10.16 0.64 -2.50
CA TRP A 286 -9.07 1.10 -3.36
C TRP A 286 -7.69 0.90 -2.75
N ARG A 287 -7.57 1.08 -1.43
CA ARG A 287 -6.28 1.00 -0.71
C ARG A 287 -6.40 0.17 0.54
N LEU A 288 -5.32 -0.54 0.85
CA LEU A 288 -5.14 -1.36 2.04
C LEU A 288 -3.92 -0.89 2.81
N SER A 289 -4.00 -0.88 4.13
CA SER A 289 -2.81 -0.75 4.99
C SER A 289 -2.98 -1.60 6.22
N TRP A 290 -1.99 -2.44 6.49
CA TRP A 290 -1.88 -3.13 7.77
C TRP A 290 -1.37 -2.19 8.84
N ASN A 291 -1.70 -2.48 10.09
CA ASN A 291 -0.96 -1.95 11.23
C ASN A 291 0.38 -2.69 11.36
N VAL A 292 1.32 -2.10 12.10
CA VAL A 292 2.68 -2.67 12.26
C VAL A 292 2.66 -4.08 12.86
N THR A 293 1.67 -4.40 13.69
CA THR A 293 1.53 -5.72 14.33
C THR A 293 0.73 -6.73 13.52
N GLY A 294 0.24 -6.39 12.32
CA GLY A 294 -0.52 -7.30 11.45
C GLY A 294 -1.88 -7.77 11.97
N ASN A 295 -2.40 -7.18 13.06
CA ASN A 295 -3.67 -7.58 13.69
C ASN A 295 -4.85 -6.67 13.34
N ALA A 296 -4.60 -5.56 12.64
CA ALA A 296 -5.62 -4.65 12.17
C ALA A 296 -5.31 -4.19 10.74
N ILE A 297 -6.38 -3.95 9.98
CA ILE A 297 -6.29 -3.47 8.61
C ILE A 297 -7.18 -2.25 8.43
N THR A 298 -6.62 -1.23 7.78
CA THR A 298 -7.30 -0.02 7.40
C THR A 298 -7.63 -0.07 5.92
N LEU A 299 -8.89 0.17 5.60
CA LEU A 299 -9.45 0.11 4.25
C LEU A 299 -9.88 1.50 3.81
N CYS A 300 -9.50 1.90 2.61
CA CYS A 300 -10.05 3.10 1.96
C CYS A 300 -11.07 2.70 0.91
N THR A 301 -12.33 3.09 1.13
CA THR A 301 -13.45 2.74 0.24
C THR A 301 -13.67 3.80 -0.84
N ALA A 302 -14.38 3.45 -1.92
CA ALA A 302 -14.76 4.38 -2.99
C ALA A 302 -15.62 5.56 -2.51
N GLN A 303 -16.25 5.45 -1.34
CA GLN A 303 -16.96 6.56 -0.69
C GLN A 303 -16.05 7.48 0.13
N GLY A 304 -14.72 7.31 0.06
CA GLY A 304 -13.78 8.07 0.87
C GLY A 304 -13.87 7.79 2.37
N ALA A 305 -14.66 6.79 2.79
CA ALA A 305 -14.69 6.35 4.17
C ALA A 305 -13.47 5.46 4.44
N ILE A 306 -12.80 5.75 5.54
CA ILE A 306 -11.70 4.97 6.09
C ILE A 306 -12.30 4.03 7.12
N ARG A 307 -12.05 2.73 6.99
CA ARG A 307 -12.58 1.70 7.90
C ARG A 307 -11.45 0.91 8.51
N VAL A 308 -11.52 0.68 9.81
CA VAL A 308 -10.53 -0.11 10.53
C VAL A 308 -11.17 -1.40 10.98
N TRP A 309 -10.62 -2.51 10.50
CA TRP A 309 -11.00 -3.86 10.89
C TRP A 309 -9.90 -4.44 11.78
N LYS A 310 -10.30 -5.19 12.80
CA LYS A 310 -9.38 -5.82 13.74
C LYS A 310 -9.69 -7.30 13.88
N SER A 311 -8.65 -8.11 13.92
CA SER A 311 -8.74 -9.53 14.26
C SER A 311 -9.06 -9.67 15.75
N MET A 312 -10.08 -10.45 16.04
CA MET A 312 -10.51 -10.81 17.39
C MET A 312 -10.07 -12.24 17.71
N TYR A 313 -10.52 -12.77 18.84
CA TYR A 313 -10.35 -14.17 19.19
C TYR A 313 -11.00 -15.09 18.13
N LEU A 314 -10.43 -16.27 17.88
CA LEU A 314 -10.89 -17.24 16.86
C LEU A 314 -10.88 -16.73 15.41
N ASP A 315 -9.92 -15.86 15.05
CA ASP A 315 -9.75 -15.32 13.69
C ASP A 315 -10.99 -14.59 13.13
N GLU A 316 -11.89 -14.14 14.02
CA GLU A 316 -13.05 -13.35 13.65
C GLU A 316 -12.62 -11.90 13.39
N TRP A 317 -13.00 -11.34 12.24
CA TRP A 317 -12.70 -9.95 11.89
C TRP A 317 -13.89 -9.04 12.14
N LYS A 318 -13.71 -8.01 12.95
CA LYS A 318 -14.77 -7.02 13.24
C LYS A 318 -14.38 -5.62 12.81
N LEU A 319 -15.37 -4.90 12.29
CA LEU A 319 -15.26 -3.47 12.02
C LEU A 319 -15.23 -2.73 13.36
N VAL A 320 -14.09 -2.08 13.66
CA VAL A 320 -13.88 -1.35 14.91
C VAL A 320 -14.25 0.11 14.76
N SER A 321 -13.89 0.74 13.64
CA SER A 321 -14.20 2.14 13.41
C SER A 321 -14.46 2.43 11.94
N THR A 322 -15.30 3.43 11.70
CA THR A 322 -15.54 4.01 10.39
C THR A 322 -15.39 5.53 10.50
N THR A 323 -14.39 6.07 9.83
CA THR A 323 -14.13 7.50 9.72
C THR A 323 -14.63 7.98 8.37
N ILE A 324 -15.51 8.96 8.38
CA ILE A 324 -16.03 9.61 7.15
C ILE A 324 -15.50 11.05 7.13
N PRO A 325 -14.95 11.53 6.00
CA PRO A 325 -14.47 12.90 5.87
C PRO A 325 -15.52 13.95 6.27
N SER A 326 -15.07 15.02 6.93
CA SER A 326 -15.91 16.11 7.46
C SER A 326 -16.75 16.79 6.39
N GLU A 327 -16.19 17.07 5.20
CA GLU A 327 -16.89 17.72 4.08
C GLU A 327 -18.18 16.97 3.67
N ARG A 328 -18.16 15.62 3.75
CA ARG A 328 -19.34 14.78 3.46
C ARG A 328 -20.34 14.74 4.60
N LYS A 329 -19.89 14.93 5.85
CA LYS A 329 -20.81 15.09 7.00
C LYS A 329 -21.64 16.36 6.85
N ASP A 330 -21.01 17.45 6.38
CA ASP A 330 -21.69 18.72 6.17
C ASP A 330 -22.59 18.71 4.94
N ALA A 331 -22.19 18.05 3.85
CA ALA A 331 -23.07 17.82 2.70
C ALA A 331 -24.29 16.96 3.08
N LYS A 332 -24.11 15.86 3.82
CA LYS A 332 -25.23 15.05 4.32
C LYS A 332 -26.14 15.82 5.29
N LYS A 333 -25.58 16.66 6.15
CA LYS A 333 -26.37 17.56 7.02
C LYS A 333 -27.16 18.57 6.21
N LYS A 334 -26.56 19.23 5.20
CA LYS A 334 -27.26 20.17 4.31
C LYS A 334 -28.41 19.50 3.56
N LEU A 335 -28.17 18.34 2.94
CA LEU A 335 -29.19 17.54 2.26
C LEU A 335 -30.31 17.06 3.21
N ALA A 336 -29.98 16.70 4.45
CA ALA A 336 -30.99 16.32 5.45
C ALA A 336 -31.82 17.51 5.95
N THR A 337 -31.22 18.70 6.02
CA THR A 337 -31.92 19.96 6.37
C THR A 337 -32.84 20.40 5.22
N GLU A 338 -32.38 20.30 3.97
CA GLU A 338 -33.18 20.60 2.77
C GLU A 338 -34.34 19.59 2.60
N ALA A 339 -34.11 18.30 2.83
CA ALA A 339 -35.17 17.30 2.78
C ALA A 339 -36.24 17.50 3.88
N LYS A 340 -35.87 18.05 5.05
CA LYS A 340 -36.82 18.46 6.09
C LYS A 340 -37.59 19.74 5.73
N ALA A 341 -36.97 20.64 4.96
CA ALA A 341 -37.60 21.87 4.49
C ALA A 341 -38.62 21.62 3.34
N VAL A 342 -38.53 20.47 2.66
CA VAL A 342 -39.42 20.09 1.55
C VAL A 342 -40.58 19.17 2.01
N ALA A 343 -40.69 18.86 3.31
CA ALA A 343 -41.89 18.20 3.84
C ALA A 343 -43.11 19.14 3.67
N PRO A 344 -44.18 18.73 2.93
CA PRO A 344 -45.28 19.62 2.65
C PRO A 344 -46.05 19.94 3.94
N LEU A 345 -46.29 21.23 4.16
CA LEU A 345 -47.29 21.75 5.10
C LEU A 345 -48.65 21.19 4.71
N HIS A 346 -49.02 20.02 5.23
CA HIS A 346 -50.39 19.53 5.17
C HIS A 346 -51.20 20.35 6.17
N ASN A 347 -51.83 21.40 5.65
CA ASN A 347 -52.78 22.26 6.36
C ASN A 347 -53.99 21.41 6.76
N PRO A 348 -54.28 21.20 8.06
CA PRO A 348 -55.55 20.61 8.46
C PRO A 348 -56.51 21.76 8.75
N SER A 349 -57.25 22.20 7.75
CA SER A 349 -58.39 23.09 7.99
C SER A 349 -59.53 22.87 6.99
N VAL A 350 -60.57 22.23 7.55
CA VAL A 350 -62.00 22.48 7.36
C VAL A 350 -62.60 22.03 6.02
N TYR A 351 -63.58 21.12 6.06
CA TYR A 351 -65.01 21.43 5.83
C TYR A 351 -65.91 20.31 6.39
N TYR A 352 -67.05 20.80 6.91
CA TYR A 352 -68.23 20.20 7.53
C TYR A 352 -68.63 18.76 7.20
#